data_AF-A0A9P6CYA0-F1
#
_entry.id   AF-A0A9P6CYA0-F1
#
_cell.length_a   1.000
_cell.length_b   1.000
_cell.length_c   1.000
_cell.angle_alpha   90.00
_cell.angle_beta   90.00
_cell.angle_gamma   90.00
#
_symmetry.space_group_name_H-M   'P 1'
#
loop_
_entity.id
_entity.type
_entity.pdbx_description
1 polymer ?
#
loop_
_entity_poly.entity_id
_entity_poly.type
_entity_poly.pdbx_seq_one_letter_code
_entity_poly.pdbx_strand_id
1 'polypeptide(L)' 'VTRRADEAYREECLVPTFKQSPIRVMVWGCIMDGKKGPLVVLDYPGGKGGGMNSTRYREQVLDAVLKDFYGEMKQKRG' A
#
# COMPACT_ATOMS: atom_id res chain seq x y z
N VAL A 1 -12.52 -12.17 -20.99
CA VAL A 1 -13.35 -12.50 -22.17
C VAL A 1 -13.03 -11.48 -23.24
N THR A 2 -12.45 -11.91 -24.35
CA THR A 2 -12.10 -11.04 -25.49
C THR A 2 -13.11 -11.28 -26.60
N ARG A 3 -13.98 -10.29 -26.86
CA ARG A 3 -14.94 -10.30 -27.97
C ARG A 3 -14.25 -9.85 -29.25
N ARG A 4 -14.59 -10.42 -30.41
CA ARG A 4 -14.14 -9.88 -31.70
C ARG A 4 -14.85 -8.55 -32.01
N ALA A 5 -14.27 -7.72 -32.88
CA ALA A 5 -14.80 -6.39 -33.17
C ALA A 5 -16.19 -6.44 -33.84
N ASP A 6 -16.46 -7.51 -34.58
CA ASP A 6 -17.66 -7.78 -35.38
C ASP A 6 -18.75 -8.58 -34.64
N GLU A 7 -18.46 -9.05 -33.43
CA GLU A 7 -19.36 -9.94 -32.68
C GLU A 7 -20.42 -9.14 -31.90
N ALA A 8 -21.68 -9.56 -32.03
CA ALA A 8 -22.81 -8.92 -31.33
C ALA A 8 -22.65 -9.02 -29.81
N TYR A 9 -22.89 -7.93 -29.09
CA TYR A 9 -22.87 -7.94 -27.62
C TYR A 9 -24.14 -8.63 -27.11
N ARG A 10 -23.98 -9.81 -26.49
CA ARG A 10 -25.07 -10.59 -25.89
C ARG A 10 -24.79 -10.75 -24.41
N GLU A 11 -25.60 -10.10 -23.58
CA GLU A 11 -25.42 -10.07 -22.12
C GLU A 11 -25.63 -11.45 -21.51
N GLU A 12 -26.52 -12.26 -22.10
CA GLU A 12 -26.79 -13.65 -21.75
C GLU A 12 -25.58 -14.59 -21.93
N CYS A 13 -24.56 -14.18 -22.69
CA CYS A 13 -23.34 -14.95 -22.93
C CYS A 13 -22.17 -14.51 -22.01
N LEU A 14 -22.39 -13.56 -21.10
CA LEU A 14 -21.36 -13.08 -20.18
C LEU A 14 -21.31 -13.94 -18.92
N VAL A 15 -20.10 -14.37 -18.56
CA VAL A 15 -19.83 -14.94 -17.23
C VAL A 15 -19.55 -13.77 -16.28
N PRO A 16 -20.31 -13.61 -15.17
CA PRO A 16 -20.01 -12.59 -14.16
C PRO A 16 -18.57 -12.76 -13.67
N THR A 17 -17.75 -11.72 -13.85
CA THR A 17 -16.38 -11.72 -13.31
C THR A 17 -16.35 -10.79 -12.11
N PHE A 18 -15.91 -11.29 -10.97
CA PHE A 18 -15.58 -10.41 -9.86
C PHE A 18 -14.27 -9.69 -10.18
N LYS A 19 -14.36 -8.49 -10.77
CA LYS A 19 -13.23 -7.58 -10.80
C LYS A 19 -13.14 -6.97 -9.42
N GLN A 20 -12.20 -7.47 -8.61
CA GLN A 20 -11.78 -6.75 -7.42
C GLN A 20 -11.45 -5.32 -7.85
N SER A 21 -12.08 -4.33 -7.21
CA SER A 21 -11.75 -2.94 -7.46
C SER A 21 -10.23 -2.77 -7.34
N PRO A 22 -9.55 -2.09 -8.28
CA PRO A 22 -8.09 -1.94 -8.22
C PRO A 22 -7.63 -1.01 -7.09
N ILE A 23 -8.53 -0.60 -6.20
CA ILE A 23 -8.20 0.20 -5.01
C ILE A 23 -7.30 -0.64 -4.11
N ARG A 24 -6.04 -0.25 -4.04
CA ARG A 24 -5.02 -0.83 -3.19
C ARG A 24 -4.61 0.22 -2.17
N VAL A 25 -4.54 -0.18 -0.92
CA VAL A 25 -3.96 0.64 0.15
C VAL A 25 -2.66 -0.03 0.57
N MET A 26 -1.57 0.74 0.58
CA MET A 26 -0.30 0.29 1.12
C MET A 26 -0.15 0.88 2.53
N VAL A 27 0.13 0.01 3.50
CA VAL A 27 0.27 0.42 4.90
C VAL A 27 1.65 -0.03 5.38
N TRP A 28 2.34 0.88 6.05
CA TRP A 28 3.55 0.55 6.80
C TRP A 28 3.25 0.59 8.29
N GLY A 29 3.84 -0.32 9.06
CA GLY A 29 3.79 -0.26 10.50
C GLY A 29 5.01 -0.92 11.14
N CYS A 30 5.30 -0.55 12.38
CA CYS A 30 6.36 -1.17 13.15
C CYS A 30 5.88 -1.58 14.55
N ILE A 31 6.63 -2.49 15.17
CA ILE A 31 6.40 -2.95 16.54
C ILE A 31 7.77 -3.05 17.20
N MET A 32 7.88 -2.59 18.44
CA MET A 32 9.11 -2.70 19.23
C MET A 32 8.78 -3.02 20.68
N ASP A 33 9.36 -4.11 21.19
CA ASP A 33 9.35 -4.53 22.60
C ASP A 33 8.00 -4.33 23.31
N GLY A 34 7.01 -5.14 22.95
CA GLY A 34 5.67 -5.08 23.54
C GLY A 34 4.84 -3.84 23.17
N LYS A 35 5.39 -2.90 22.39
CA LYS A 35 4.68 -1.68 21.94
C LYS A 35 4.45 -1.69 20.44
N LYS A 36 3.21 -1.39 20.06
CA LYS A 36 2.84 -1.08 18.69
C LYS A 36 3.39 0.31 18.37
N GLY A 37 4.12 0.40 17.27
CA GLY A 37 4.57 1.67 16.72
C GLY A 37 3.53 2.26 15.77
N PRO A 38 3.90 3.33 15.06
CA PRO A 38 3.02 4.02 14.12
C PRO A 38 2.50 3.08 13.02
N LEU A 39 1.26 3.31 12.59
CA LEU A 39 0.66 2.68 11.42
C LEU A 39 0.37 3.79 10.39
N VAL A 40 1.04 3.74 9.24
CA VAL A 40 1.05 4.79 8.23
C VAL A 40 0.42 4.27 6.96
N VAL A 41 -0.60 4.95 6.46
CA VAL A 41 -1.11 4.76 5.11
C VAL A 41 -0.16 5.49 4.16
N LEU A 42 0.50 4.73 3.29
CA LEU A 42 1.51 5.25 2.37
C LEU A 42 0.84 5.80 1.11
N ASP A 43 1.34 6.94 0.64
CA ASP A 43 1.00 7.44 -0.68
C ASP A 43 1.67 6.56 -1.74
N TYR A 44 0.82 5.82 -2.47
CA TYR A 44 1.21 4.79 -3.41
C TYR A 44 0.56 5.04 -4.77
N PRO A 45 1.28 5.68 -5.72
CA PRO A 45 0.74 5.97 -7.05
C PRO A 45 0.59 4.71 -7.93
N GLY A 46 1.26 3.60 -7.58
CA GLY A 46 1.19 2.34 -8.33
C GLY A 46 1.82 2.39 -9.72
N GLY A 47 1.78 1.27 -10.43
CA GLY A 47 2.39 1.14 -11.75
C GLY A 47 3.92 1.04 -11.74
N LYS A 48 4.53 1.01 -12.93
CA LYS A 48 5.98 0.84 -13.12
C LYS A 48 6.71 2.09 -12.59
N GLY A 49 7.45 1.95 -11.48
CA GLY A 49 8.15 3.06 -10.81
C GLY A 49 7.33 3.78 -9.72
N GLY A 50 6.03 3.48 -9.59
CA GLY A 50 5.20 3.97 -8.48
C GLY A 50 5.32 3.15 -7.19
N GLY A 51 6.25 2.20 -7.16
CA GLY A 51 6.55 1.36 -5.99
C GLY A 51 7.18 2.12 -4.84
N MET A 52 7.28 1.46 -3.67
CA MET A 52 8.13 1.96 -2.59
C MET A 52 9.58 2.04 -3.06
N ASN A 53 10.25 3.17 -2.79
CA ASN A 53 11.67 3.38 -3.08
C ASN A 53 12.33 4.06 -1.88
N SER A 54 13.66 4.21 -1.93
CA SER A 54 14.44 4.78 -0.82
C SER A 54 14.00 6.18 -0.43
N THR A 55 13.75 7.06 -1.41
CA THR A 55 13.29 8.44 -1.17
C THR A 55 11.93 8.47 -0.49
N ARG A 56 10.94 7.74 -1.04
CA ARG A 56 9.60 7.63 -0.46
C ARG A 56 9.61 7.03 0.94
N TYR A 57 10.43 5.99 1.15
CA TYR A 57 10.57 5.39 2.47
C TYR A 57 11.19 6.37 3.47
N ARG A 58 12.22 7.11 3.05
CA ARG A 58 12.82 8.13 3.89
C ARG A 58 11.81 9.19 4.29
N GLU A 59 11.07 9.74 3.33
CA GLU A 59 10.14 10.84 3.55
C GLU A 59 8.88 10.41 4.32
N GLN A 60 8.24 9.31 3.92
CA GLN A 60 6.94 8.90 4.47
C GLN A 60 7.06 8.05 5.74
N VAL A 61 8.21 7.41 5.99
CA VAL A 61 8.40 6.48 7.11
C VAL A 61 9.52 6.92 8.03
N LEU A 62 10.75 7.02 7.54
CA LEU A 62 11.91 7.25 8.41
C LEU A 62 11.82 8.61 9.10
N ASP A 63 11.72 9.67 8.30
CA ASP A 63 11.76 11.05 8.76
C ASP A 63 10.43 11.47 9.36
N ALA A 64 9.30 10.94 8.86
CA ALA A 64 7.98 11.33 9.32
C ALA A 64 7.57 10.71 10.67
N VAL A 65 7.87 9.42 10.92
CA VAL A 65 7.33 8.72 12.10
C VAL A 65 8.32 7.83 12.83
N LEU A 66 9.23 7.17 12.12
CA LEU A 66 10.03 6.09 12.72
C LEU A 66 11.16 6.65 13.59
N LYS A 67 11.82 7.73 13.18
CA LYS A 67 12.90 8.37 13.96
C LYS A 67 12.42 8.79 15.34
N ASP A 68 11.27 9.47 15.41
CA ASP A 68 10.71 9.95 16.66
C ASP A 68 10.30 8.79 17.57
N PHE A 69 9.57 7.81 17.01
CA PHE A 69 9.19 6.60 17.74
C PHE A 69 10.41 5.84 18.28
N TYR A 70 11.45 5.69 17.47
CA TYR A 70 12.67 5.02 17.89
C TYR A 70 13.41 5.80 18.99
N GLY A 71 13.47 7.13 18.87
CA GLY A 71 14.04 8.01 19.89
C GLY A 71 13.35 7.85 21.25
N GLU A 72 12.01 7.82 21.25
CA GLU A 72 11.24 7.56 22.46
C GLU A 72 11.52 6.17 23.06
N MET A 73 11.56 5.14 22.22
CA MET A 73 11.81 3.77 22.67
C MET A 73 13.21 3.62 23.25
N LYS A 74 14.20 4.29 22.66
CA LYS A 74 15.58 4.28 23.16
C LYS A 74 15.68 4.95 24.53
N GLN A 75 15.01 6.08 24.75
CA GLN A 75 14.99 6.74 26.07
C GLN A 75 14.35 5.87 27.15
N LYS A 76 13.27 5.15 26.82
CA LYS A 76 12.56 4.27 27.76
C LYS A 76 13.36 3.01 28.15
N ARG A 77 14.37 2.64 27.36
CA ARG A 77 15.22 1.45 27.56
C ARG A 77 16.61 1.79 28.12
N GLY A 78 16.81 3.04 28.56
CA GLY A 78 18.09 3.61 29.04
C GLY A 78 19.03 2.62 29.71
#